data_AF-A0A953ASG6-F1
#
_entry.id   AF-A0A953ASG6-F1
#
_cell.length_a   1.000
_cell.length_b   1.000
_cell.length_c   1.000
_cell.angle_alpha   90.00
_cell.angle_beta   90.00
_cell.angle_gamma   90.00
#
_symmetry.space_group_name_H-M   'P 1'
#
loop_
_entity.id
_entity.type
_entity.pdbx_description
1 polymer ?
#
loop_
_entity_poly.entity_id
_entity_poly.type
_entity_poly.pdbx_seq_one_letter_code
_entity_poly.pdbx_strand_id
1 'polypeptide(L)'
;MALGATGCASWFAHPLPPEARTFRAKTDDGWELGLVQYLPEGTPTGRPVLLCHGISANGRHMDLDEAHSLARYLAAHGREAWTMSIRGTGASDRADPAKGRRQNFTFDDVWRHDTRTAIAFVRGHAETPRLLRRLQHDGVALSAEQRAIADEEFVAIDYIGHSMGGMLVYAYLAEGGEGLHAVVTLGSPTRMDWGGRLDPVVVGASRLLMKGTGRSRWRTLRCSPCCGRATRTAIRWRSSSTTRRTPRRRPGGGWWRSAPGTSRRRCGCSLRR
;
A
#
# COMPACT_ATOMS: atom_id res chain seq x y z
N MET A 1 -23.67 27.73 -16.16
CA MET A 1 -24.27 27.05 -14.99
C MET A 1 -23.20 26.14 -14.38
N ALA A 2 -22.72 26.49 -13.19
CA ALA A 2 -21.62 25.83 -12.50
C ALA A 2 -22.10 24.52 -11.84
N LEU A 3 -21.37 23.42 -12.07
CA LEU A 3 -21.44 22.16 -11.31
C LEU A 3 -20.09 21.45 -11.50
N GLY A 4 -19.05 22.00 -10.87
CA GLY A 4 -17.67 21.50 -10.91
C GLY A 4 -17.11 21.12 -9.54
N ALA A 5 -17.97 20.89 -8.55
CA ALA A 5 -17.57 20.46 -7.21
C ALA A 5 -17.75 18.94 -7.08
N THR A 6 -16.82 18.16 -7.63
CA THR A 6 -16.65 16.79 -7.17
C THR A 6 -15.99 16.83 -5.78
N GLY A 7 -16.84 16.89 -4.76
CA GLY A 7 -16.72 16.05 -3.57
C GLY A 7 -15.59 16.32 -2.57
N CYS A 8 -15.25 17.58 -2.27
CA CYS A 8 -14.61 17.90 -1.00
C CYS A 8 -15.32 19.11 -0.40
N ALA A 9 -15.64 19.06 0.89
CA ALA A 9 -16.04 20.25 1.62
C ALA A 9 -14.86 21.24 1.57
N SER A 10 -14.90 22.18 0.63
CA SER A 10 -13.92 23.27 0.48
C SER A 10 -13.90 24.22 1.69
N TRP A 11 -14.74 23.96 2.69
CA TRP A 11 -14.97 24.77 3.88
C TRP A 11 -13.93 24.54 4.98
N PHE A 12 -13.15 23.45 4.92
CA PHE A 12 -12.11 23.11 5.91
C PHE A 12 -10.82 22.63 5.23
N ALA A 13 -10.12 23.55 4.56
CA ALA A 13 -8.78 23.27 4.03
C ALA A 13 -7.73 23.87 4.98
N HIS A 14 -7.31 23.09 5.98
CA HIS A 14 -6.11 23.45 6.73
C HIS A 14 -4.89 23.44 5.79
N PRO A 15 -4.00 24.45 5.87
CA PRO A 15 -2.80 24.45 5.05
C PRO A 15 -1.93 23.23 5.36
N LEU A 16 -1.16 22.83 4.36
CA LEU A 16 -0.06 21.92 4.58
C LEU A 16 0.93 22.56 5.56
N PRO A 17 1.51 21.79 6.48
CA PRO A 17 2.50 22.34 7.38
C PRO A 17 3.80 22.64 6.59
N PRO A 18 4.61 23.63 6.99
CA PRO A 18 5.74 24.12 6.19
C PRO A 18 6.78 23.04 5.83
N GLU A 19 6.91 22.00 6.64
CA GLU A 19 7.83 20.89 6.45
C GLU A 19 7.34 19.84 5.43
N ALA A 20 6.06 19.89 5.05
CA ALA A 20 5.50 18.96 4.07
C ALA A 20 6.03 19.28 2.66
N ARG A 21 6.48 18.25 1.95
CA ARG A 21 7.06 18.39 0.60
C ARG A 21 6.08 17.88 -0.44
N THR A 22 5.80 18.68 -1.45
CA THR A 22 4.86 18.31 -2.52
C THR A 22 5.59 17.81 -3.75
N PHE A 23 5.06 16.75 -4.37
CA PHE A 23 5.62 16.13 -5.56
C PHE A 23 4.55 15.90 -6.63
N ARG A 24 5.03 15.75 -7.87
CA ARG A 24 4.22 15.41 -9.05
C ARG A 24 4.80 14.16 -9.69
N ALA A 25 4.04 13.06 -9.70
CA ALA A 25 4.46 11.80 -10.31
C ALA A 25 3.70 11.57 -11.62
N LYS A 26 4.43 11.47 -12.73
CA LYS A 26 3.82 11.28 -14.06
C LYS A 26 3.54 9.79 -14.31
N THR A 27 2.30 9.47 -14.65
CA THR A 27 1.88 8.14 -15.09
C THR A 27 2.28 7.89 -16.55
N ASP A 28 2.36 6.63 -16.92
CA ASP A 28 2.63 6.18 -18.30
C ASP A 28 1.53 6.62 -19.29
N ASP A 29 0.30 6.82 -18.82
CA ASP A 29 -0.83 7.32 -19.62
C ASP A 29 -1.03 8.86 -19.54
N GLY A 30 -0.04 9.60 -19.01
CA GLY A 30 0.05 11.06 -19.18
C GLY A 30 -0.67 11.90 -18.13
N TRP A 31 -1.05 11.32 -16.99
CA TRP A 31 -1.53 12.06 -15.82
C TRP A 31 -0.38 12.41 -14.89
N GLU A 32 -0.48 13.54 -14.19
CA GLU A 32 0.39 13.81 -13.04
C GLU A 32 -0.38 13.69 -11.74
N LEU A 33 0.13 12.85 -10.84
CA LEU A 33 -0.41 12.63 -9.51
C LEU A 33 0.24 13.59 -8.52
N GLY A 34 -0.57 14.24 -7.68
CA GLY A 34 -0.07 15.00 -6.55
C GLY A 34 0.23 14.07 -5.37
N LEU A 35 1.46 14.14 -4.85
CA LEU A 35 1.87 13.47 -3.62
C LEU A 35 2.38 14.50 -2.61
N VAL A 36 2.25 14.18 -1.32
CA VAL A 36 2.83 14.95 -0.22
C VAL A 36 3.61 14.04 0.69
N GLN A 37 4.87 14.39 0.97
CA GLN A 37 5.77 13.69 1.88
C GLN A 37 5.88 14.44 3.21
N TYR A 38 5.89 13.66 4.29
CA TYR A 38 6.22 14.07 5.64
C TYR A 38 7.40 13.22 6.10
N LEU A 39 8.49 13.88 6.49
CA LEU A 39 9.67 13.19 6.98
C LEU A 39 9.43 12.68 8.41
N PRO A 40 10.08 11.57 8.79
CA PRO A 40 9.96 11.06 10.15
C PRO A 40 10.60 12.04 11.13
N GLU A 41 9.93 12.31 12.24
CA GLU A 41 10.53 13.00 13.36
C GLU A 41 11.47 12.06 14.11
N GLY A 42 12.68 12.55 14.41
CA GLY A 42 13.72 11.75 15.05
C GLY A 42 14.31 10.67 14.13
N THR A 43 14.76 9.57 14.72
CA THR A 43 15.35 8.46 13.96
C THR A 43 14.24 7.63 13.31
N PRO A 44 14.29 7.33 12.00
CA PRO A 44 13.26 6.55 11.34
C PRO A 44 13.04 5.19 12.03
N THR A 45 11.77 4.83 12.26
CA THR A 45 11.39 3.62 13.01
C THR A 45 10.98 2.46 12.11
N GLY A 46 10.75 2.69 10.82
CA GLY A 46 10.33 1.66 9.88
C GLY A 46 10.31 2.18 8.44
N ARG A 47 9.85 1.35 7.49
CA ARG A 47 9.78 1.69 6.06
C ARG A 47 8.88 2.90 5.80
N PRO A 48 9.09 3.65 4.71
CA PRO A 48 8.15 4.70 4.28
C PRO A 48 6.76 4.11 4.03
N VAL A 49 5.71 4.89 4.27
CA VAL A 49 4.32 4.46 4.14
C VAL A 49 3.54 5.34 3.18
N LEU A 50 2.88 4.73 2.19
CA LEU A 50 2.00 5.39 1.24
C LEU A 50 0.53 5.27 1.67
N LEU A 51 -0.13 6.41 1.85
CA LEU A 51 -1.52 6.56 2.26
C LEU A 51 -2.37 6.91 1.02
N CYS A 52 -3.31 6.03 0.68
CA CYS A 52 -4.21 6.18 -0.45
C CYS A 52 -5.66 6.34 -0.01
N HIS A 53 -6.32 7.38 -0.50
CA HIS A 53 -7.70 7.72 -0.15
C HIS A 53 -8.73 6.89 -0.92
N GLY A 54 -9.99 6.97 -0.46
CA GLY A 54 -11.15 6.34 -1.11
C GLY A 54 -11.78 7.17 -2.24
N ILE A 55 -12.89 6.68 -2.79
CA ILE A 55 -13.67 7.41 -3.80
C ILE A 55 -14.21 8.73 -3.23
N SER A 56 -14.37 9.75 -4.09
CA SER A 56 -14.89 11.08 -3.71
C SER A 56 -14.08 11.76 -2.59
N ALA A 57 -12.78 11.54 -2.58
CA ALA A 57 -11.85 12.15 -1.64
C ALA A 57 -10.57 12.61 -2.37
N ASN A 58 -9.55 13.01 -1.62
CA ASN A 58 -8.20 13.29 -2.13
C ASN A 58 -7.14 13.01 -1.03
N GLY A 59 -5.86 13.32 -1.27
CA GLY A 59 -4.78 13.11 -0.31
C GLY A 59 -4.99 13.73 1.07
N ARG A 60 -5.75 14.84 1.18
CA ARG A 60 -6.15 15.47 2.45
C ARG A 60 -7.06 14.62 3.32
N HIS A 61 -7.68 13.57 2.77
CA HIS A 61 -8.43 12.60 3.60
C HIS A 61 -7.51 11.88 4.60
N MET A 62 -6.23 11.76 4.27
CA MET A 62 -5.22 11.13 5.14
C MET A 62 -4.40 12.20 5.91
N ASP A 63 -4.63 13.48 5.62
CA ASP A 63 -4.07 14.65 6.30
C ASP A 63 -5.14 15.75 6.44
N LEU A 64 -5.96 15.69 7.49
CA LEU A 64 -7.03 16.65 7.75
C LEU A 64 -6.50 17.96 8.35
N ASP A 65 -5.93 17.90 9.56
CA ASP A 65 -5.43 19.05 10.34
C ASP A 65 -4.24 18.65 11.26
N GLU A 66 -3.84 19.50 12.20
CA GLU A 66 -2.70 19.20 13.09
C GLU A 66 -2.95 18.02 14.04
N ALA A 67 -4.18 17.84 14.52
CA ALA A 67 -4.53 16.85 15.54
C ALA A 67 -5.13 15.56 14.96
N HIS A 68 -5.72 15.61 13.77
CA HIS A 68 -6.54 14.54 13.19
C HIS A 68 -5.98 14.01 11.87
N SER A 69 -4.65 13.93 11.76
CA SER A 69 -3.97 13.50 10.53
C SER A 69 -3.15 12.24 10.71
N LEU A 70 -3.56 11.17 10.03
CA LEU A 70 -2.83 9.91 10.04
C LEU A 70 -1.41 10.07 9.46
N ALA A 71 -1.25 10.87 8.40
CA ALA A 71 0.07 11.14 7.81
C ALA A 71 1.02 11.82 8.81
N ARG A 72 0.55 12.87 9.49
CA ARG A 72 1.35 13.61 10.49
C ARG A 72 1.60 12.78 11.73
N TYR A 73 0.60 12.03 12.18
CA TYR A 73 0.74 11.10 13.31
C TYR A 73 1.85 10.08 13.03
N LEU A 74 1.89 9.46 11.85
CA LEU A 74 2.93 8.52 11.47
C LEU A 74 4.32 9.19 11.42
N ALA A 75 4.41 10.37 10.82
CA ALA A 75 5.64 11.17 10.78
C ALA A 75 6.19 11.48 12.18
N ALA A 76 5.34 11.98 13.09
CA ALA A 76 5.69 12.25 14.48
C ALA A 76 6.14 10.99 15.25
N HIS A 77 5.76 9.80 14.80
CA HIS A 77 6.17 8.52 15.37
C HIS A 77 7.30 7.84 14.57
N GLY A 78 8.09 8.64 13.85
CA GLY A 78 9.30 8.21 13.16
C GLY A 78 9.06 7.44 11.86
N ARG A 79 7.86 7.51 11.28
CA ARG A 79 7.54 6.88 9.99
C ARG A 79 7.44 7.92 8.90
N GLU A 80 8.30 7.84 7.89
CA GLU A 80 8.14 8.68 6.70
C GLU A 80 6.80 8.41 6.02
N ALA A 81 5.94 9.41 5.95
CA ALA A 81 4.57 9.26 5.47
C ALA A 81 4.38 9.98 4.13
N TRP A 82 3.63 9.35 3.23
CA TRP A 82 3.29 9.89 1.93
C TRP A 82 1.78 9.84 1.76
N THR A 83 1.16 10.95 1.37
CA THR A 83 -0.22 10.95 0.87
C THR A 83 -0.21 11.07 -0.64
N MET A 84 -1.14 10.40 -1.32
CA MET A 84 -1.36 10.60 -2.76
C MET A 84 -2.77 11.08 -3.01
N SER A 85 -2.96 11.85 -4.08
CA SER A 85 -4.26 12.05 -4.71
C SER A 85 -4.32 11.21 -5.99
N ILE A 86 -5.39 10.42 -6.18
CA ILE A 86 -5.59 9.71 -7.46
C ILE A 86 -5.96 10.71 -8.57
N ARG A 87 -5.82 10.31 -9.83
CA ARG A 87 -6.21 11.11 -11.00
C ARG A 87 -7.61 11.73 -10.85
N GLY A 88 -7.77 12.97 -11.28
CA GLY A 88 -9.03 13.70 -11.19
C GLY A 88 -9.36 14.28 -9.82
N THR A 89 -8.51 14.08 -8.80
CA THR A 89 -8.77 14.53 -7.41
C THR A 89 -7.64 15.40 -6.85
N GLY A 90 -7.98 16.24 -5.87
CA GLY A 90 -6.99 17.00 -5.10
C GLY A 90 -5.99 17.79 -5.95
N ALA A 91 -4.70 17.60 -5.63
CA ALA A 91 -3.56 18.20 -6.30
C ALA A 91 -3.11 17.46 -7.57
N SER A 92 -3.76 16.33 -7.91
CA SER A 92 -3.53 15.63 -9.17
C SER A 92 -4.21 16.35 -10.32
N ASP A 93 -3.74 16.06 -11.52
CA ASP A 93 -4.34 16.59 -12.73
C ASP A 93 -5.84 16.29 -12.78
N ARG A 94 -6.59 17.27 -13.30
CA ARG A 94 -7.98 17.09 -13.67
C ARG A 94 -8.08 16.60 -15.11
N ALA A 95 -9.24 16.04 -15.43
CA ALA A 95 -9.54 15.68 -16.80
C ALA A 95 -9.43 16.92 -17.70
N ASP A 96 -8.68 16.75 -18.78
CA ASP A 96 -8.33 17.75 -19.76
C ASP A 96 -8.29 17.05 -21.13
N PRO A 97 -9.41 17.06 -21.88
CA PRO A 97 -9.49 16.39 -23.17
C PRO A 97 -8.46 16.88 -24.18
N ALA A 98 -8.04 18.15 -24.10
CA ALA A 98 -7.01 18.70 -24.98
C ALA A 98 -5.64 18.06 -24.75
N LYS A 99 -5.42 17.49 -23.56
CA LYS A 99 -4.21 16.72 -23.19
C LYS A 99 -4.45 15.21 -23.17
N GLY A 100 -5.55 14.73 -23.75
CA GLY A 100 -5.90 13.31 -23.79
C GLY A 100 -6.41 12.73 -22.46
N ARG A 101 -6.53 13.55 -21.40
CA ARG A 101 -6.98 13.12 -20.07
C ARG A 101 -8.49 13.15 -19.98
N ARG A 102 -9.14 11.99 -20.12
CA ARG A 102 -10.60 11.91 -20.16
C ARG A 102 -11.23 11.84 -18.77
N GLN A 103 -12.45 12.37 -18.61
CA GLN A 103 -13.22 12.31 -17.35
C GLN A 103 -13.67 10.87 -17.01
N ASN A 104 -13.78 9.98 -18.00
CA ASN A 104 -14.37 8.66 -17.87
C ASN A 104 -13.36 7.54 -17.56
N PHE A 105 -12.28 7.85 -16.85
CA PHE A 105 -11.36 6.82 -16.38
C PHE A 105 -12.07 5.86 -15.41
N THR A 106 -11.58 4.65 -15.36
CA THR A 106 -12.16 3.52 -14.63
C THR A 106 -11.33 3.19 -13.40
N PHE A 107 -11.86 2.33 -12.53
CA PHE A 107 -11.10 1.74 -11.44
C PHE A 107 -9.81 1.05 -11.94
N ASP A 108 -9.89 0.39 -13.10
CA ASP A 108 -8.75 -0.29 -13.72
C ASP A 108 -7.64 0.68 -14.09
N ASP A 109 -8.00 1.83 -14.64
CA ASP A 109 -7.02 2.86 -15.00
C ASP A 109 -6.29 3.36 -13.75
N VAL A 110 -6.99 3.52 -12.62
CA VAL A 110 -6.39 4.00 -11.37
C VAL A 110 -5.40 2.99 -10.79
N TRP A 111 -5.73 1.69 -10.73
CA TRP A 111 -4.76 0.74 -10.15
C TRP A 111 -3.62 0.42 -11.13
N ARG A 112 -3.89 0.34 -12.45
CA ARG A 112 -2.88 0.03 -13.46
C ARG A 112 -1.86 1.14 -13.63
N HIS A 113 -2.31 2.39 -13.58
CA HIS A 113 -1.46 3.54 -13.83
C HIS A 113 -1.12 4.25 -12.52
N ASP A 114 -2.11 4.75 -11.77
CA ASP A 114 -1.83 5.61 -10.62
C ASP A 114 -1.16 4.88 -9.47
N THR A 115 -1.69 3.72 -9.09
CA THR A 115 -1.18 2.97 -7.94
C THR A 115 0.23 2.46 -8.22
N ARG A 116 0.49 1.97 -9.43
CA ARG A 116 1.84 1.57 -9.87
C ARG A 116 2.81 2.73 -9.85
N THR A 117 2.43 3.87 -10.45
CA THR A 117 3.27 5.07 -10.49
C THR A 117 3.55 5.61 -9.10
N ALA A 118 2.55 5.69 -8.22
CA ALA A 118 2.73 6.20 -6.87
C ALA A 118 3.67 5.31 -6.05
N ILE A 119 3.50 3.98 -6.10
CA ILE A 119 4.39 3.04 -5.40
C ILE A 119 5.82 3.20 -5.92
N ALA A 120 6.02 3.16 -7.24
CA ALA A 120 7.34 3.31 -7.84
C ALA A 120 7.99 4.66 -7.50
N PHE A 121 7.19 5.73 -7.52
CA PHE A 121 7.65 7.08 -7.18
C PHE A 121 8.14 7.15 -5.73
N VAL A 122 7.34 6.70 -4.76
CA VAL A 122 7.74 6.72 -3.35
C VAL A 122 9.00 5.88 -3.12
N ARG A 123 9.11 4.69 -3.73
CA ARG A 123 10.32 3.86 -3.64
C ARG A 123 11.59 4.58 -4.10
N GLY A 124 11.49 5.38 -5.17
CA GLY A 124 12.61 6.17 -5.69
C GLY A 124 12.93 7.44 -4.88
N HIS A 125 11.94 7.98 -4.16
CA HIS A 125 12.04 9.28 -3.48
C HIS A 125 12.07 9.19 -1.95
N ALA A 126 11.94 8.00 -1.38
CA ALA A 126 11.97 7.81 0.05
C ALA A 126 13.31 8.22 0.68
N GLU A 127 13.24 8.94 1.79
CA GLU A 127 14.41 9.42 2.53
C GLU A 127 14.86 8.46 3.64
N THR A 128 13.96 7.63 4.15
CA THR A 128 14.21 6.75 5.29
C THR A 128 15.42 5.83 5.11
N PRO A 129 15.56 5.08 4.00
CA PRO A 129 16.76 4.26 3.79
C PRO A 129 18.04 5.09 3.69
N ARG A 130 17.97 6.32 3.17
CA ARG A 130 19.12 7.24 3.07
C ARG A 130 19.52 7.76 4.45
N LEU A 131 18.54 8.13 5.28
CA LEU A 131 18.74 8.57 6.65
C LEU A 131 19.36 7.47 7.50
N LEU A 132 18.82 6.26 7.45
CA LEU A 132 19.33 5.12 8.22
C LEU A 132 20.74 4.72 7.77
N ARG A 133 21.06 4.75 6.47
CA ARG A 133 22.44 4.52 5.99
C ARG A 133 23.44 5.53 6.53
N ARG A 134 23.07 6.82 6.56
CA ARG A 134 23.93 7.87 7.15
C ARG A 134 24.17 7.60 8.63
N LEU A 135 23.11 7.34 9.40
CA LEU A 135 23.22 7.02 10.82
C LEU A 135 24.08 5.77 11.08
N GLN A 136 23.93 4.72 10.26
CA GLN A 136 24.76 3.52 10.32
C GLN A 136 26.23 3.82 10.05
N HIS A 137 26.53 4.62 9.02
CA HIS A 137 27.88 5.05 8.68
C HIS A 137 28.52 5.85 9.82
N ASP A 138 27.75 6.72 10.48
CA ASP A 138 28.21 7.57 11.57
C ASP A 138 28.32 6.81 12.91
N GLY A 139 28.10 5.49 12.91
CA GLY A 139 28.26 4.63 14.09
C GLY A 139 27.08 4.68 15.08
N VAL A 140 25.93 5.24 14.69
CA VAL A 140 24.73 5.25 15.53
C VAL A 140 24.19 3.83 15.66
N ALA A 141 23.89 3.41 16.90
CA ALA A 141 23.33 2.10 17.18
C ALA A 141 21.90 1.97 16.61
N LEU A 142 21.75 1.15 15.58
CA LEU A 142 20.46 0.85 14.96
C LEU A 142 19.86 -0.46 15.48
N SER A 143 18.54 -0.61 15.42
CA SER A 143 17.88 -1.90 15.58
C SER A 143 18.15 -2.82 14.38
N ALA A 144 17.81 -4.10 14.50
CA ALA A 144 17.95 -5.05 13.37
C ALA A 144 17.06 -4.66 12.18
N GLU A 145 15.86 -4.14 12.44
CA GLU A 145 14.94 -3.67 11.40
C GLU A 145 15.48 -2.43 10.68
N GLN A 146 16.01 -1.46 11.43
CA GLN A 146 16.61 -0.26 10.85
C GLN A 146 17.84 -0.56 9.99
N ARG A 147 18.70 -1.49 10.41
CA ARG A 147 19.81 -1.97 9.57
C ARG A 147 19.31 -2.63 8.30
N ALA A 148 18.30 -3.50 8.42
CA ALA A 148 17.71 -4.15 7.26
C ALA A 148 17.18 -3.14 6.24
N ILE A 149 16.53 -2.06 6.70
CA ILE A 149 16.03 -0.97 5.83
C ILE A 149 17.19 -0.15 5.25
N ALA A 150 18.24 0.12 6.04
CA ALA A 150 19.43 0.85 5.56
C ALA A 150 20.10 0.11 4.40
N ASP A 151 20.21 -1.21 4.52
CA ASP A 151 20.90 -2.06 3.56
C ASP A 151 20.02 -2.46 2.35
N GLU A 152 18.79 -1.97 2.25
CA GLU A 152 17.92 -2.25 1.09
C GLU A 152 18.45 -1.62 -0.19
N GLU A 153 18.81 -2.47 -1.15
CA GLU A 153 19.06 -2.06 -2.54
C GLU A 153 17.76 -1.58 -3.21
N PHE A 154 16.68 -2.33 -3.00
CA PHE A 154 15.36 -2.02 -3.52
C PHE A 154 14.43 -1.65 -2.36
N VAL A 155 14.18 -0.34 -2.21
CA VAL A 155 13.31 0.18 -1.15
C VAL A 155 11.92 -0.45 -1.26
N ALA A 156 11.50 -1.16 -0.22
CA ALA A 156 10.12 -1.59 -0.06
C ALA A 156 9.35 -0.55 0.77
N ILE A 157 8.05 -0.41 0.52
CA ILE A 157 7.20 0.53 1.26
C ILE A 157 6.03 -0.18 1.93
N ASP A 158 5.50 0.42 2.99
CA ASP A 158 4.20 0.04 3.51
C ASP A 158 3.08 0.79 2.76
N TYR A 159 1.89 0.21 2.70
CA TYR A 159 0.73 0.81 2.05
C TYR A 159 -0.47 0.81 2.99
N ILE A 160 -1.15 1.95 3.10
CA ILE A 160 -2.41 2.09 3.83
C ILE A 160 -3.47 2.63 2.88
N GLY A 161 -4.48 1.80 2.59
CA GLY A 161 -5.59 2.17 1.71
C GLY A 161 -6.91 2.30 2.48
N HIS A 162 -7.61 3.41 2.34
CA HIS A 162 -8.97 3.56 2.86
C HIS A 162 -10.01 3.35 1.77
N SER A 163 -11.06 2.56 2.04
CA SER A 163 -12.16 2.29 1.11
C SER A 163 -11.61 1.85 -0.27
N MET A 164 -11.91 2.58 -1.35
CA MET A 164 -11.37 2.33 -2.69
C MET A 164 -9.84 2.27 -2.73
N GLY A 165 -9.12 3.03 -1.90
CA GLY A 165 -7.66 2.95 -1.81
C GLY A 165 -7.16 1.55 -1.45
N GLY A 166 -7.85 0.84 -0.56
CA GLY A 166 -7.51 -0.56 -0.26
C GLY A 166 -7.91 -1.54 -1.37
N MET A 167 -8.96 -1.23 -2.14
CA MET A 167 -9.31 -2.02 -3.32
C MET A 167 -8.23 -1.94 -4.40
N LEU A 168 -7.65 -0.76 -4.61
CA LEU A 168 -6.60 -0.54 -5.61
C LEU A 168 -5.38 -1.42 -5.32
N VAL A 169 -4.95 -1.50 -4.05
CA VAL A 169 -3.82 -2.37 -3.69
C VAL A 169 -4.17 -3.86 -3.78
N TYR A 170 -5.42 -4.27 -3.53
CA TYR A 170 -5.83 -5.65 -3.81
C TYR A 170 -5.69 -5.99 -5.29
N ALA A 171 -6.17 -5.12 -6.19
CA ALA A 171 -6.05 -5.33 -7.63
C ALA A 171 -4.58 -5.32 -8.08
N TYR A 172 -3.78 -4.39 -7.57
CA TYR A 172 -2.34 -4.31 -7.83
C TYR A 172 -1.62 -5.62 -7.45
N LEU A 173 -1.87 -6.14 -6.24
CA LEU A 173 -1.25 -7.38 -5.76
C LEU A 173 -1.76 -8.61 -6.49
N ALA A 174 -3.05 -8.67 -6.82
CA ALA A 174 -3.63 -9.78 -7.58
C ALA A 174 -3.00 -9.95 -8.97
N GLU A 175 -2.47 -8.86 -9.53
CA GLU A 175 -1.82 -8.80 -10.84
C GLU A 175 -0.28 -8.81 -10.73
N GLY A 176 0.25 -9.31 -9.60
CA GLY A 176 1.69 -9.51 -9.39
C GLY A 176 2.46 -8.25 -9.02
N GLY A 177 1.80 -7.28 -8.39
CA GLY A 177 2.46 -6.07 -7.88
C GLY A 177 3.58 -6.37 -6.87
N GLU A 178 4.63 -5.56 -6.88
CA GLU A 178 5.86 -5.74 -6.10
C GLU A 178 6.26 -4.45 -5.35
N GLY A 179 7.26 -4.54 -4.46
CA GLY A 179 7.80 -3.36 -3.76
C GLY A 179 6.98 -2.91 -2.55
N LEU A 180 5.99 -3.70 -2.12
CA LEU A 180 5.28 -3.53 -0.86
C LEU A 180 5.83 -4.51 0.19
N HIS A 181 6.12 -4.00 1.38
CA HIS A 181 6.52 -4.79 2.55
C HIS A 181 5.29 -5.23 3.36
N ALA A 182 4.41 -4.28 3.70
CA ALA A 182 3.15 -4.55 4.38
C ALA A 182 2.00 -3.71 3.80
N VAL A 183 0.78 -4.22 3.95
CA VAL A 183 -0.45 -3.54 3.51
C VAL A 183 -1.47 -3.53 4.63
N VAL A 184 -2.06 -2.37 4.89
CA VAL A 184 -3.19 -2.16 5.78
C VAL A 184 -4.35 -1.58 4.96
N THR A 185 -5.54 -2.13 5.15
CA THR A 185 -6.75 -1.64 4.47
C THR A 185 -7.82 -1.27 5.49
N LEU A 186 -8.37 -0.07 5.35
CA LEU A 186 -9.33 0.52 6.28
C LEU A 186 -10.71 0.57 5.60
N GLY A 187 -11.65 -0.26 6.06
CA GLY A 187 -13.01 -0.29 5.51
C GLY A 187 -13.07 -0.57 4.00
N SER A 188 -12.13 -1.37 3.48
CA SER A 188 -12.01 -1.64 2.05
C SER A 188 -12.75 -2.92 1.64
N PRO A 189 -13.78 -2.83 0.79
CA PRO A 189 -14.52 -4.02 0.37
C PRO A 189 -13.71 -4.81 -0.66
N THR A 190 -13.47 -6.10 -0.42
CA THR A 190 -12.91 -7.03 -1.44
C THR A 190 -13.95 -7.49 -2.45
N ARG A 191 -15.23 -7.47 -2.04
CA ARG A 191 -16.39 -7.82 -2.83
C ARG A 191 -17.55 -6.93 -2.40
N MET A 192 -18.17 -6.24 -3.35
CA MET A 192 -19.39 -5.47 -3.11
C MET A 192 -20.58 -6.27 -3.63
N ASP A 193 -21.22 -7.02 -2.75
CA ASP A 193 -22.55 -7.56 -3.01
C ASP A 193 -23.57 -6.58 -2.42
N TRP A 194 -23.95 -5.57 -3.18
CA TRP A 194 -25.04 -4.68 -2.78
C TRP A 194 -26.34 -5.47 -2.91
N GLY A 195 -26.91 -5.92 -1.78
CA GLY A 195 -28.18 -6.64 -1.78
C GLY A 195 -29.24 -5.89 -2.62
N GLY A 196 -29.98 -6.63 -3.44
CA GLY A 196 -30.73 -6.14 -4.62
C GLY A 196 -31.77 -5.02 -4.43
N ARG A 197 -31.95 -4.47 -3.22
CA ARG A 197 -32.82 -3.31 -2.95
C ARG A 197 -32.10 -1.96 -3.02
N LEU A 198 -30.79 -1.90 -2.77
CA LEU A 198 -30.00 -0.65 -2.83
C LEU A 198 -29.15 -0.54 -4.11
N ASP A 199 -29.04 -1.65 -4.84
CA ASP A 199 -28.23 -1.79 -6.05
C ASP A 199 -28.56 -0.75 -7.14
N PRO A 200 -29.83 -0.43 -7.47
CA PRO A 200 -30.13 0.57 -8.49
C PRO A 200 -29.79 1.99 -8.06
N VAL A 201 -29.88 2.28 -6.74
CA VAL A 201 -29.62 3.62 -6.18
C VAL A 201 -28.12 3.87 -6.09
N VAL A 202 -27.36 2.89 -5.63
CA VAL A 202 -25.90 2.97 -5.55
C VAL A 202 -25.28 2.92 -6.95
N VAL A 203 -25.70 2.00 -7.82
CA VAL A 203 -25.24 1.98 -9.23
C VAL A 203 -25.69 3.24 -9.96
N GLY A 204 -26.88 3.77 -9.67
CA GLY A 204 -27.36 5.05 -10.21
C GLY A 204 -26.50 6.23 -9.77
N ALA A 205 -26.16 6.31 -8.49
CA ALA A 205 -25.27 7.32 -7.93
C ALA A 205 -23.83 7.16 -8.46
N SER A 206 -23.33 5.93 -8.57
CA SER A 206 -22.02 5.62 -9.16
C SER A 206 -21.97 5.94 -10.65
N ARG A 207 -23.05 5.74 -11.43
CA ARG A 207 -23.13 6.17 -12.84
C ARG A 207 -23.22 7.68 -13.00
N LEU A 208 -23.78 8.39 -12.02
CA LEU A 208 -23.83 9.86 -12.00
C LEU A 208 -22.47 10.45 -11.61
N LEU A 209 -21.75 9.81 -10.68
CA LEU A 209 -20.40 10.16 -10.23
C LEU A 209 -19.31 9.72 -11.22
N MET A 210 -19.55 8.64 -11.97
CA MET A 210 -18.67 8.05 -12.97
C MET A 210 -19.36 8.07 -14.35
N LYS A 211 -19.69 9.26 -14.87
CA LYS A 211 -20.23 9.37 -16.24
C LYS A 211 -19.14 9.02 -17.26
N GLY A 212 -19.08 7.72 -17.53
CA GLY A 212 -18.27 7.08 -18.55
C GLY A 212 -19.04 5.89 -19.09
N THR A 213 -19.72 6.07 -20.22
CA THR A 213 -20.44 5.00 -20.91
C THR A 213 -19.45 3.97 -21.47
N GLY A 214 -19.04 3.03 -20.64
CA GLY A 214 -18.31 1.83 -21.04
C GLY A 214 -18.93 0.64 -20.33
N ARG A 215 -19.57 -0.27 -21.08
CA ARG A 215 -20.04 -1.55 -20.54
C ARG A 215 -18.84 -2.36 -20.07
N SER A 216 -18.48 -2.29 -18.79
CA SER A 216 -17.61 -3.30 -18.20
C SER A 216 -18.40 -4.60 -18.03
N ARG A 217 -18.06 -5.62 -18.82
CA ARG A 217 -18.51 -6.99 -18.55
C ARG A 217 -17.78 -7.47 -17.31
N TRP A 218 -18.46 -7.43 -16.17
CA TRP A 218 -18.07 -8.20 -15.00
C TRP A 218 -18.12 -9.68 -15.36
N ARG A 219 -16.99 -10.27 -15.75
CA ARG A 219 -16.85 -11.72 -15.68
C ARG A 219 -16.64 -12.04 -14.21
N THR A 220 -17.68 -12.58 -13.58
CA THR A 220 -17.55 -13.34 -12.33
C THR A 220 -16.39 -14.32 -12.49
N LEU A 221 -15.31 -14.13 -11.74
CA LEU A 221 -14.31 -15.15 -11.52
C LEU A 221 -15.00 -16.31 -10.81
N ARG A 222 -15.51 -17.28 -11.57
CA ARG A 222 -15.67 -18.65 -11.07
C ARG A 222 -14.26 -19.21 -10.99
N CYS A 223 -13.73 -19.34 -9.78
CA CYS A 223 -12.62 -20.25 -9.55
C CYS A 223 -13.09 -21.66 -9.92
N SER A 224 -12.57 -22.20 -11.02
CA SER A 224 -12.62 -23.64 -11.25
C SER A 224 -11.73 -24.34 -10.20
N PRO A 225 -12.16 -25.45 -9.61
CA PRO A 225 -11.36 -26.18 -8.64
C PRO A 225 -10.22 -26.88 -9.36
N CYS A 226 -9.03 -26.28 -9.37
CA CYS A 226 -7.82 -27.03 -9.70
C CYS A 226 -7.48 -27.92 -8.51
N CYS A 227 -7.80 -29.21 -8.67
CA CYS A 227 -7.36 -30.31 -7.81
C CYS A 227 -5.83 -30.36 -7.78
N GLY A 228 -5.22 -29.66 -6.82
CA GLY A 228 -3.82 -29.79 -6.45
C GLY A 228 -3.72 -30.08 -4.95
N ARG A 229 -3.21 -31.26 -4.59
CA ARG A 229 -3.05 -31.72 -3.20
C ARG A 229 -2.40 -30.64 -2.33
N ALA A 230 -3.16 -30.18 -1.34
CA ALA A 230 -2.66 -29.36 -0.25
C ALA A 230 -1.64 -30.17 0.57
N THR A 231 -0.36 -29.80 0.50
CA THR A 231 0.55 -30.07 1.63
C THR A 231 0.17 -29.11 2.75
N ARG A 232 -0.56 -29.61 3.75
CA ARG A 232 -0.83 -28.91 5.00
C ARG A 232 0.49 -28.63 5.73
N THR A 233 1.02 -27.42 5.59
CA THR A 233 1.95 -26.88 6.59
C THR A 233 1.12 -26.04 7.54
N ALA A 234 0.63 -26.68 8.60
CA ALA A 234 -0.06 -25.97 9.68
C ALA A 234 0.95 -25.05 10.38
N ILE A 235 0.85 -23.74 10.15
CA ILE A 235 1.54 -22.73 10.94
C ILE A 235 0.89 -22.74 12.32
N ARG A 236 1.51 -23.45 13.27
CA ARG A 236 1.16 -23.37 14.69
C ARG A 236 1.58 -22.01 15.22
N TRP A 237 0.60 -21.16 15.53
CA TRP A 237 0.78 -20.01 16.40
C TRP A 237 1.33 -20.46 17.75
N ARG A 238 2.52 -19.99 18.12
CA ARG A 238 3.07 -20.13 19.47
C ARG A 238 3.01 -18.74 20.11
N SER A 239 2.01 -18.52 20.96
CA SER A 239 1.99 -17.38 21.87
C SER A 239 3.03 -17.61 22.97
N SER A 240 4.11 -16.83 22.99
CA SER A 240 5.08 -16.84 24.09
C SER A 240 4.70 -15.78 25.12
N SER A 241 3.89 -16.18 26.11
CA SER A 241 3.82 -15.50 27.40
C SER A 241 4.71 -16.28 28.38
N THR A 242 5.94 -15.82 28.60
CA THR A 242 6.87 -16.45 29.54
C THR A 242 6.98 -15.59 30.79
N THR A 243 6.14 -15.87 31.79
CA THR A 243 6.39 -15.46 33.18
C THR A 243 7.55 -16.27 33.75
N ARG A 244 8.53 -15.56 34.32
CA ARG A 244 9.72 -16.12 34.98
C ARG A 244 9.35 -17.07 36.12
N ARG A 245 10.01 -18.23 36.17
CA ARG A 245 10.29 -18.93 37.42
C ARG A 245 11.62 -19.69 37.32
N THR A 246 12.47 -19.46 38.32
CA THR A 246 13.88 -19.91 38.46
C THR A 246 14.00 -21.41 38.83
N PRO A 247 15.22 -21.99 38.75
CA PRO A 247 15.43 -23.40 38.41
C PRO A 247 15.66 -24.33 39.61
N ARG A 248 15.42 -25.64 39.43
CA ARG A 248 15.98 -26.71 40.25
C ARG A 248 16.83 -27.66 39.39
N ARG A 249 17.96 -28.07 39.98
CA ARG A 249 19.10 -28.77 39.39
C ARG A 249 18.97 -30.32 39.37
N ARG A 250 19.56 -30.91 38.30
CA ARG A 250 20.38 -32.15 38.19
C ARG A 250 19.72 -33.55 38.29
N PRO A 251 20.40 -34.65 37.82
CA PRO A 251 21.32 -34.81 36.67
C PRO A 251 21.15 -36.17 35.90
N GLY A 252 21.93 -36.34 34.81
CA GLY A 252 22.17 -37.62 34.10
C GLY A 252 21.62 -37.57 32.68
N GLY A 253 22.31 -37.90 31.59
CA GLY A 253 23.51 -38.68 31.33
C GLY A 253 23.24 -39.39 29.99
N GLY A 254 24.21 -39.46 29.07
CA GLY A 254 24.07 -40.31 27.87
C GLY A 254 24.40 -39.64 26.54
N TRP A 255 25.57 -40.00 26.03
CA TRP A 255 26.09 -39.75 24.70
C TRP A 255 25.30 -40.51 23.62
N TRP A 256 25.25 -40.02 22.37
CA TRP A 256 25.46 -40.81 21.13
C TRP A 256 25.69 -39.87 19.92
N ARG A 257 26.63 -40.24 19.05
CA ARG A 257 27.11 -39.53 17.85
C ARG A 257 26.43 -40.04 16.57
N SER A 258 26.59 -39.23 15.50
CA SER A 258 26.79 -39.59 14.07
C SER A 258 25.58 -39.62 13.10
N ALA A 259 25.69 -38.78 12.06
CA ALA A 259 24.97 -38.75 10.76
C ALA A 259 25.51 -39.85 9.79
N PRO A 260 25.20 -39.95 8.45
CA PRO A 260 24.41 -39.09 7.53
C PRO A 260 23.52 -39.84 6.49
N GLY A 261 22.78 -39.11 5.64
CA GLY A 261 22.08 -39.70 4.49
C GLY A 261 21.38 -38.70 3.55
N THR A 262 21.87 -38.60 2.32
CA THR A 262 21.49 -37.70 1.21
C THR A 262 20.24 -38.14 0.44
N SER A 263 19.43 -37.21 -0.08
CA SER A 263 19.13 -37.12 -1.53
C SER A 263 18.48 -35.79 -1.91
N ARG A 264 19.12 -35.06 -2.83
CA ARG A 264 18.54 -33.94 -3.58
C ARG A 264 17.94 -34.51 -4.86
N ARG A 265 16.67 -34.23 -5.17
CA ARG A 265 16.11 -34.40 -6.53
C ARG A 265 15.91 -33.03 -7.16
N ARG A 266 16.62 -32.79 -8.27
CA ARG A 266 16.39 -31.71 -9.22
C ARG A 266 15.16 -32.07 -10.06
N CYS A 267 14.23 -31.14 -10.26
CA CYS A 267 13.24 -31.20 -11.33
C CYS A 267 13.55 -30.09 -12.33
N GLY A 268 13.99 -30.48 -13.52
CA GLY A 268 14.09 -29.60 -14.69
C GLY A 268 12.77 -29.59 -15.44
N CYS A 269 12.38 -28.43 -15.96
CA CYS A 269 11.28 -28.28 -16.91
C CYS A 269 11.87 -27.94 -18.28
N SER A 270 11.66 -28.84 -19.25
CA SER A 270 11.95 -28.62 -20.67
C SER A 270 10.74 -27.97 -21.34
N LEU A 271 10.99 -26.87 -22.06
CA LEU A 271 10.06 -26.26 -23.02
C LEU A 271 9.83 -27.21 -24.20
N ARG A 272 8.57 -27.42 -24.58
CA ARG A 272 8.21 -27.88 -25.93
C ARG A 272 7.53 -26.73 -26.67
N ARG A 273 7.89 -26.69 -27.96
CA ARG A 273 7.70 -25.64 -28.96
C ARG A 273 6.25 -25.22 -29.17
#